data_AF-A0A8G1RK55-F1
#
_entry.id   AF-A0A8G1RK55-F1
#
_cell.length_a   1.000
_cell.length_b   1.000
_cell.length_c   1.000
_cell.angle_alpha   90.00
_cell.angle_beta   90.00
_cell.angle_gamma   90.00
#
_symmetry.space_group_name_H-M   'P 1'
#
loop_
_entity.id
_entity.type
_entity.pdbx_description
1 polymer ?
#
loop_
_entity_poly.entity_id
_entity_poly.type
_entity_poly.pdbx_seq_one_letter_code
_entity_poly.pdbx_strand_id
1 'polypeptide(L)'
;MSSISEPTPMIIPIVDFKAWFNTEDEAARRRVAQELVEACQRVGFVYIINHSLPEHVLDSTFDWMRRLFELPKDIKMQAPHPEGWAVHRGYSWPGLEKVSQTISTGDDEETRQRLREVPDVKEIYDIGSEENTAQPNQWIPEEALAGFRSFMNRFYWDCNGLGIEILRALALGLNLDNENHLAQKHSGHNNQLRLLHYLPVPADDLEKDRVARCPAHTDWSSITMLFQDDCGGLEVEDISQPGNFVPAAPVKNAIVMNVGDLLQRWSNDRLRSTNHRVRLPQISDRFEGSNRMTRERFSIPYFMAPDPGSVIECIPSCMSEHEPAKYEPITQAGYNQMRASMMY
;
A
#
# COMPACT_ATOMS: atom_id res chain seq x y z
N MET A 1 -35.66 -28.47 -2.64
CA MET A 1 -34.55 -27.78 -3.33
C MET A 1 -34.24 -26.55 -2.51
N SER A 2 -33.23 -26.62 -1.64
CA SER A 2 -32.78 -25.47 -0.86
C SER A 2 -31.99 -24.58 -1.81
N SER A 3 -32.48 -23.36 -2.09
CA SER A 3 -31.71 -22.35 -2.80
C SER A 3 -30.52 -21.98 -1.91
N ILE A 4 -29.34 -22.50 -2.25
CA ILE A 4 -28.09 -21.99 -1.71
C ILE A 4 -27.99 -20.58 -2.30
N SER A 5 -28.29 -19.57 -1.50
CA SER A 5 -27.99 -18.18 -1.88
C SER A 5 -26.50 -18.11 -2.14
N GLU A 6 -26.10 -17.72 -3.36
CA GLU A 6 -24.69 -17.43 -3.64
C GLU A 6 -24.19 -16.45 -2.57
N PRO A 7 -23.02 -16.70 -1.95
CA PRO A 7 -22.47 -15.78 -0.98
C PRO A 7 -22.30 -14.42 -1.64
N THR A 8 -22.83 -13.38 -1.00
CA THR A 8 -22.67 -12.00 -1.49
C THR A 8 -21.17 -11.69 -1.55
N PRO A 9 -20.63 -11.24 -2.69
CA PRO A 9 -19.20 -10.97 -2.82
C PRO A 9 -18.76 -9.93 -1.80
N MET A 10 -17.56 -10.10 -1.24
CA MET A 10 -16.97 -9.14 -0.31
C MET A 10 -16.91 -7.74 -0.96
N ILE A 11 -17.41 -6.74 -0.23
CA ILE A 11 -17.37 -5.33 -0.65
C ILE A 11 -16.35 -4.61 0.23
N ILE A 12 -15.42 -3.90 -0.40
CA ILE A 12 -14.48 -3.03 0.29
C ILE A 12 -15.24 -1.78 0.77
N PRO A 13 -15.30 -1.50 2.09
CA PRO A 13 -16.08 -0.37 2.61
C PRO A 13 -15.53 0.98 2.17
N ILE A 14 -16.41 1.99 2.14
CA ILE A 14 -16.05 3.40 1.96
C ILE A 14 -16.32 4.13 3.27
N VAL A 15 -15.34 4.85 3.78
CA VAL A 15 -15.44 5.69 4.97
C VAL A 15 -15.29 7.16 4.57
N ASP A 16 -16.28 7.97 4.95
CA ASP A 16 -16.24 9.42 4.76
C ASP A 16 -15.50 10.09 5.92
N PHE A 17 -14.29 10.58 5.63
CA PHE A 17 -13.40 11.16 6.62
C PHE A 17 -13.72 12.62 6.96
N LYS A 18 -14.74 13.23 6.33
CA LYS A 18 -15.07 14.65 6.54
C LYS A 18 -15.33 14.98 8.01
N ALA A 19 -16.11 14.14 8.70
CA ALA A 19 -16.49 14.38 10.08
C ALA A 19 -15.34 14.12 11.08
N TRP A 20 -14.30 13.40 10.69
CA TRP A 20 -13.10 13.21 11.51
C TRP A 20 -12.43 14.54 11.87
N PHE A 21 -12.43 15.50 10.93
CA PHE A 21 -11.80 16.80 11.11
C PHE A 21 -12.65 17.82 11.88
N ASN A 22 -13.88 17.46 12.28
CA ASN A 22 -14.70 18.32 13.12
C ASN A 22 -14.44 18.03 14.61
N THR A 23 -13.52 18.78 15.21
CA THR A 23 -13.14 18.60 16.63
C THR A 23 -14.22 18.99 17.63
N GLU A 24 -15.30 19.63 17.19
CA GLU A 24 -16.43 20.01 18.06
C GLU A 24 -17.50 18.90 18.16
N ASP A 25 -17.48 17.91 17.27
CA ASP A 25 -18.42 16.78 17.27
C ASP A 25 -17.69 15.46 17.55
N GLU A 26 -17.38 15.22 18.83
CA GLU A 26 -16.72 14.00 19.30
C GLU A 26 -17.50 12.72 18.93
N ALA A 27 -18.83 12.79 18.92
CA ALA A 27 -19.67 11.65 18.57
C ALA A 27 -19.52 11.29 17.09
N ALA A 28 -19.46 12.28 16.19
CA ALA A 28 -19.20 12.03 14.78
C ALA A 28 -17.76 11.54 14.53
N ARG A 29 -16.75 12.13 15.18
CA ARG A 29 -15.36 11.63 15.11
C ARG A 29 -15.26 10.16 15.52
N ARG A 30 -15.92 9.79 16.63
CA ARG A 30 -15.93 8.42 17.13
C ARG A 30 -16.67 7.45 16.19
N ARG A 31 -17.75 7.88 15.52
CA ARG A 31 -18.42 7.06 14.48
C ARG A 31 -17.49 6.78 13.31
N VAL A 32 -16.82 7.79 12.75
CA VAL A 32 -15.85 7.62 11.65
C VAL A 32 -14.72 6.66 12.07
N ALA A 33 -14.20 6.82 13.28
CA ALA A 33 -13.17 5.94 13.83
C ALA A 33 -13.63 4.47 13.96
N GLN A 34 -14.88 4.25 14.38
CA GLN A 34 -15.49 2.91 14.46
C GLN A 34 -15.69 2.30 13.08
N GLU A 35 -16.25 3.03 12.12
CA GLU A 35 -16.42 2.57 10.74
C GLU A 35 -15.07 2.18 10.10
N LEU A 36 -14.03 2.97 10.36
CA LEU A 36 -12.67 2.69 9.91
C LEU A 36 -12.14 1.37 10.50
N VAL A 37 -12.26 1.18 11.81
CA VAL A 37 -11.82 -0.04 12.49
C VAL A 37 -12.62 -1.25 12.02
N GLU A 38 -13.94 -1.13 11.87
CA GLU A 38 -14.79 -2.21 11.36
C GLU A 38 -14.39 -2.64 9.94
N ALA A 39 -14.07 -1.70 9.06
CA ALA A 39 -13.56 -2.01 7.73
C ALA A 39 -12.23 -2.77 7.79
N CYS A 40 -11.30 -2.31 8.62
CA CYS A 40 -10.01 -2.96 8.84
C CYS A 40 -10.13 -4.36 9.49
N GLN A 41 -11.13 -4.60 10.33
CA GLN A 41 -11.40 -5.91 10.94
C GLN A 41 -12.02 -6.90 9.93
N ARG A 42 -12.93 -6.40 9.08
CA ARG A 42 -13.72 -7.22 8.15
C ARG A 42 -13.03 -7.51 6.84
N VAL A 43 -12.17 -6.60 6.37
CA VAL A 43 -11.56 -6.71 5.04
C VAL A 43 -10.07 -6.43 5.12
N GLY A 44 -9.63 -5.54 6.02
CA GLY A 44 -8.24 -5.06 6.03
C GLY A 44 -7.94 -4.00 4.97
N PHE A 45 -8.95 -3.65 4.16
CA PHE A 45 -8.94 -2.61 3.15
C PHE A 45 -10.15 -1.69 3.32
N VAL A 46 -9.98 -0.42 2.98
CA VAL A 46 -11.03 0.60 3.04
C VAL A 46 -10.74 1.72 2.04
N TYR A 47 -11.77 2.24 1.39
CA TYR A 47 -11.68 3.51 0.68
C TYR A 47 -11.92 4.65 1.66
N ILE A 48 -11.04 5.64 1.67
CA ILE A 48 -11.20 6.86 2.45
C ILE A 48 -11.48 8.01 1.49
N ILE A 49 -12.62 8.67 1.65
CA ILE A 49 -13.01 9.86 0.89
C ILE A 49 -13.10 11.09 1.79
N ASN A 50 -13.13 12.29 1.19
CA ASN A 50 -13.16 13.57 1.91
C ASN A 50 -12.05 13.68 2.98
N HIS A 51 -10.90 13.10 2.69
CA HIS A 51 -9.67 13.26 3.45
C HIS A 51 -9.07 14.67 3.28
N SER A 52 -8.03 14.99 4.05
CA SER A 52 -7.40 16.33 4.03
C SER A 52 -6.53 16.62 2.80
N LEU A 53 -6.13 15.61 2.01
CA LEU A 53 -5.35 15.81 0.78
C LEU A 53 -6.23 16.43 -0.33
N PRO A 54 -5.87 17.61 -0.88
CA PRO A 54 -6.64 18.23 -1.97
C PRO A 54 -6.53 17.47 -3.30
N GLU A 55 -7.63 17.43 -4.07
CA GLU A 55 -7.68 16.81 -5.41
C GLU A 55 -6.57 17.32 -6.34
N HIS A 56 -6.36 18.65 -6.40
CA HIS A 56 -5.35 19.24 -7.27
C HIS A 56 -3.91 18.80 -6.94
N VAL A 57 -3.63 18.41 -5.69
CA VAL A 57 -2.32 17.85 -5.30
C VAL A 57 -2.16 16.47 -5.92
N LEU A 58 -3.19 15.61 -5.83
CA LEU A 58 -3.16 14.28 -6.44
C LEU A 58 -3.04 14.34 -7.96
N ASP A 59 -3.82 15.19 -8.62
CA ASP A 59 -3.73 15.41 -10.07
C ASP A 59 -2.31 15.84 -10.47
N SER A 60 -1.74 16.80 -9.75
CA SER A 60 -0.37 17.27 -9.96
C SER A 60 0.66 16.14 -9.75
N THR A 61 0.47 15.28 -8.75
CA THR A 61 1.36 14.14 -8.50
C THR A 61 1.35 13.16 -9.66
N PHE A 62 0.17 12.82 -10.20
CA PHE A 62 0.07 11.96 -11.38
C PHE A 62 0.66 12.61 -12.65
N ASP A 63 0.54 13.93 -12.80
CA ASP A 63 1.21 14.66 -13.89
C ASP A 63 2.74 14.62 -13.76
N TRP A 64 3.27 14.75 -12.54
CA TRP A 64 4.70 14.57 -12.29
C TRP A 64 5.18 13.16 -12.60
N MET A 65 4.40 12.13 -12.24
CA MET A 65 4.72 10.74 -12.57
C MET A 65 4.79 10.51 -14.07
N ARG A 66 3.79 11.01 -14.83
CA ARG A 66 3.81 10.92 -16.30
C ARG A 66 5.09 11.54 -16.87
N ARG A 67 5.39 12.78 -16.49
CA ARG A 67 6.60 13.49 -16.94
C ARG A 67 7.89 12.77 -16.54
N LEU A 68 7.95 12.19 -15.34
CA LEU A 68 9.10 11.41 -14.87
C LEU A 68 9.30 10.16 -15.73
N PHE A 69 8.25 9.37 -15.95
CA PHE A 69 8.36 8.09 -16.62
C PHE A 69 8.48 8.20 -18.15
N GLU A 70 8.06 9.34 -18.73
CA GLU A 70 8.32 9.73 -20.12
C GLU A 70 9.80 10.08 -20.40
N LEU A 71 10.60 10.37 -19.36
CA LEU A 71 12.02 10.66 -19.55
C LEU A 71 12.76 9.48 -20.20
N PRO A 72 13.80 9.74 -21.01
CA PRO A 72 14.66 8.70 -21.54
C PRO A 72 15.25 7.82 -20.45
N LYS A 73 15.40 6.52 -20.73
CA LYS A 73 15.94 5.52 -19.79
C LYS A 73 17.24 5.98 -19.14
N ASP A 74 18.17 6.44 -19.96
CA ASP A 74 19.49 6.90 -19.56
C ASP A 74 19.43 8.08 -18.59
N ILE A 75 18.43 8.95 -18.71
CA ILE A 75 18.16 10.02 -17.74
C ILE A 75 17.59 9.45 -16.44
N LYS A 76 16.60 8.55 -16.50
CA LYS A 76 16.03 7.90 -15.31
C LYS A 76 17.08 7.13 -14.51
N MET A 77 18.00 6.47 -15.20
CA MET A 77 19.11 5.72 -14.60
C MET A 77 20.21 6.58 -13.96
N GLN A 78 20.14 7.92 -14.05
CA GLN A 78 21.03 8.81 -13.28
C GLN A 78 20.64 8.91 -11.80
N ALA A 79 19.46 8.41 -11.44
CA ALA A 79 19.00 8.28 -10.07
C ALA A 79 18.71 6.81 -9.73
N PRO A 80 19.68 5.90 -9.84
CA PRO A 80 19.43 4.46 -9.79
C PRO A 80 19.02 3.99 -8.39
N HIS A 81 18.23 2.92 -8.34
CA HIS A 81 17.99 2.20 -7.10
C HIS A 81 19.28 1.55 -6.57
N PRO A 82 19.66 1.81 -5.29
CA PRO A 82 20.87 1.24 -4.70
C PRO A 82 20.80 -0.30 -4.59
N GLU A 83 21.92 -0.98 -4.82
CA GLU A 83 21.97 -2.43 -4.64
C GLU A 83 21.60 -2.86 -3.21
N GLY A 84 20.83 -3.96 -3.11
CA GLY A 84 20.43 -4.57 -1.85
C GLY A 84 18.94 -4.43 -1.54
N TRP A 85 18.51 -5.02 -0.42
CA TRP A 85 17.11 -5.04 0.01
C TRP A 85 16.77 -3.94 1.02
N ALA A 86 17.78 -3.30 1.61
CA ALA A 86 17.58 -2.46 2.80
C ALA A 86 17.25 -1.00 2.47
N VAL A 87 17.57 -0.53 1.26
CA VAL A 87 17.43 0.87 0.86
C VAL A 87 16.58 0.95 -0.40
N HIS A 88 15.36 1.43 -0.25
CA HIS A 88 14.46 1.67 -1.38
C HIS A 88 14.41 3.15 -1.70
N ARG A 89 15.28 3.58 -2.63
CA ARG A 89 15.41 4.97 -3.10
C ARG A 89 15.70 4.96 -4.59
N GLY A 90 15.26 5.97 -5.34
CA GLY A 90 15.60 6.10 -6.75
C GLY A 90 14.84 5.15 -7.67
N TYR A 91 15.34 5.01 -8.89
CA TYR A 91 14.69 4.41 -10.03
C TYR A 91 15.06 2.93 -10.24
N SER A 92 14.05 2.09 -10.42
CA SER A 92 14.18 0.68 -10.79
C SER A 92 13.58 0.43 -12.17
N TRP A 93 14.41 -0.05 -13.11
CA TRP A 93 13.98 -0.40 -14.48
C TRP A 93 13.10 -1.67 -14.47
N PRO A 94 12.18 -1.83 -15.45
CA PRO A 94 11.34 -3.03 -15.54
C PRO A 94 12.12 -4.35 -15.49
N GLY A 95 11.63 -5.26 -14.67
CA GLY A 95 12.23 -6.57 -14.40
C GLY A 95 13.37 -6.58 -13.36
N LEU A 96 13.83 -5.42 -12.86
CA LEU A 96 14.86 -5.34 -11.82
C LEU A 96 14.29 -5.64 -10.42
N GLU A 97 13.19 -5.00 -10.05
CA GLU A 97 12.48 -5.28 -8.80
C GLU A 97 11.38 -6.32 -9.02
N LYS A 98 11.44 -7.41 -8.24
CA LYS A 98 10.39 -8.43 -8.16
C LYS A 98 9.77 -8.41 -6.78
N VAL A 99 8.44 -8.30 -6.73
CA VAL A 99 7.70 -8.56 -5.49
C VAL A 99 7.41 -10.05 -5.45
N SER A 100 8.37 -10.87 -5.00
CA SER A 100 8.10 -12.29 -4.74
C SER A 100 7.77 -12.52 -3.27
N GLN A 101 6.56 -12.16 -2.85
CA GLN A 101 6.04 -12.51 -1.52
C GLN A 101 5.01 -13.62 -1.63
N THR A 102 5.42 -14.81 -2.06
CA THR A 102 4.54 -15.97 -1.93
C THR A 102 4.60 -16.46 -0.48
N ILE A 103 3.85 -15.80 0.41
CA ILE A 103 3.47 -16.35 1.71
C ILE A 103 1.99 -16.76 1.59
N SER A 104 1.73 -17.85 0.86
CA SER A 104 0.44 -18.54 0.94
C SER A 104 0.66 -20.05 0.84
N THR A 105 0.68 -20.69 2.01
CA THR A 105 0.09 -22.01 2.32
C THR A 105 0.38 -23.19 1.39
N GLY A 106 1.56 -23.25 0.78
CA GLY A 106 2.08 -24.44 0.12
C GLY A 106 3.60 -24.35 0.02
N ASP A 107 4.30 -25.15 0.79
CA ASP A 107 5.77 -25.31 0.78
C ASP A 107 6.26 -25.98 -0.51
N ASP A 108 5.87 -25.46 -1.67
CA ASP A 108 6.36 -25.94 -2.95
C ASP A 108 7.35 -24.94 -3.54
N GLU A 109 8.64 -25.25 -3.36
CA GLU A 109 9.75 -24.50 -3.93
C GLU A 109 9.63 -24.39 -5.46
N GLU A 110 8.99 -25.35 -6.12
CA GLU A 110 8.71 -25.32 -7.57
C GLU A 110 7.73 -24.18 -7.92
N THR A 111 6.66 -24.02 -7.15
CA THR A 111 5.70 -22.91 -7.31
C THR A 111 6.38 -21.55 -7.05
N ARG A 112 7.25 -21.44 -6.05
CA ARG A 112 8.05 -20.22 -5.80
C ARG A 112 9.00 -19.92 -6.95
N GLN A 113 9.66 -20.94 -7.51
CA GLN A 113 10.58 -20.78 -8.63
C GLN A 113 9.85 -20.33 -9.90
N ARG A 114 8.69 -20.93 -10.23
CA ARG A 114 7.86 -20.51 -11.37
C ARG A 114 7.40 -19.06 -11.25
N LEU A 115 6.94 -18.65 -10.07
CA LEU A 115 6.55 -17.24 -9.83
C LEU A 115 7.72 -16.27 -9.97
N ARG A 116 8.94 -16.69 -9.63
CA ARG A 116 10.17 -15.89 -9.84
C ARG A 116 10.57 -15.79 -11.31
N GLU A 117 10.15 -16.70 -12.18
CA GLU A 117 10.45 -16.65 -13.62
C GLU A 117 9.57 -15.64 -14.37
N VAL A 118 8.37 -15.35 -13.86
CA VAL A 118 7.46 -14.37 -14.44
C VAL A 118 8.00 -12.94 -14.20
N PRO A 119 8.26 -12.15 -15.26
CA PRO A 119 8.74 -10.78 -15.10
C PRO A 119 7.62 -9.83 -14.66
N ASP A 120 7.92 -8.99 -13.68
CA ASP A 120 7.11 -7.82 -13.32
C ASP A 120 7.33 -6.71 -14.35
N VAL A 121 6.27 -6.32 -15.07
CA VAL A 121 6.34 -5.30 -16.12
C VAL A 121 5.93 -3.94 -15.55
N LYS A 122 6.80 -3.42 -14.69
CA LYS A 122 6.63 -2.12 -14.03
C LYS A 122 7.98 -1.43 -13.85
N GLU A 123 7.99 -0.11 -13.88
CA GLU A 123 9.09 0.69 -13.41
C GLU A 123 8.71 1.44 -12.14
N ILE A 124 9.70 1.72 -11.31
CA ILE A 124 9.52 2.25 -9.95
C ILE A 124 10.42 3.45 -9.75
N TYR A 125 9.94 4.42 -8.97
CA TYR A 125 10.76 5.47 -8.39
C TYR A 125 10.44 5.63 -6.90
N ASP A 126 11.37 5.26 -6.03
CA ASP A 126 11.20 5.29 -4.57
C ASP A 126 11.78 6.55 -3.92
N ILE A 127 11.04 7.10 -2.96
CA ILE A 127 11.35 8.34 -2.24
C ILE A 127 11.10 8.09 -0.76
N GLY A 128 12.05 8.48 0.09
CA GLY A 128 11.89 8.56 1.54
C GLY A 128 12.02 9.99 2.05
N SER A 129 12.09 10.14 3.37
CA SER A 129 12.36 11.44 3.99
C SER A 129 13.79 11.90 3.70
N GLU A 130 13.95 13.19 3.35
CA GLU A 130 15.25 13.87 3.29
C GLU A 130 15.98 13.90 4.65
N GLU A 131 15.23 13.78 5.74
CA GLU A 131 15.78 13.78 7.10
C GLU A 131 16.39 12.43 7.49
N ASN A 132 16.13 11.37 6.70
CA ASN A 132 16.75 10.07 6.89
C ASN A 132 18.10 10.01 6.16
N THR A 133 19.12 10.61 6.77
CA THR A 133 20.48 10.70 6.21
C THR A 133 21.19 9.35 6.09
N ALA A 134 20.70 8.30 6.76
CA ALA A 134 21.19 6.93 6.60
C ALA A 134 20.74 6.30 5.27
N GLN A 135 19.67 6.83 4.65
CA GLN A 135 19.11 6.36 3.38
C GLN A 135 18.77 7.55 2.47
N PRO A 136 19.79 8.24 1.93
CA PRO A 136 19.59 9.45 1.14
C PRO A 136 18.81 9.14 -0.14
N ASN A 137 17.86 10.02 -0.46
CA ASN A 137 17.12 9.97 -1.72
C ASN A 137 18.05 10.08 -2.93
N GLN A 138 17.77 9.28 -3.96
CA GLN A 138 18.45 9.37 -5.26
C GLN A 138 17.55 10.19 -6.18
N TRP A 139 17.86 11.48 -6.33
CA TRP A 139 17.04 12.40 -7.13
C TRP A 139 17.44 12.41 -8.60
N ILE A 140 16.45 12.44 -9.49
CA ILE A 140 16.64 12.79 -10.90
C ILE A 140 17.30 14.18 -10.97
N PRO A 141 18.23 14.42 -11.91
CA PRO A 141 18.85 15.72 -12.09
C PRO A 141 17.80 16.84 -12.23
N GLU A 142 18.03 17.95 -11.54
CA GLU A 142 17.08 19.07 -11.50
C GLU A 142 16.85 19.65 -12.91
N GLU A 143 17.87 19.64 -13.76
CA GLU A 143 17.79 20.06 -15.16
C GLU A 143 16.92 19.15 -16.03
N ALA A 144 16.76 17.87 -15.66
CA ALA A 144 15.93 16.92 -16.39
C ALA A 144 14.45 17.05 -16.02
N LEU A 145 14.16 17.38 -14.76
CA LEU A 145 12.78 17.52 -14.28
C LEU A 145 12.65 18.55 -13.15
N ALA A 146 12.87 19.82 -13.50
CA ALA A 146 12.89 20.94 -12.56
C ALA A 146 11.62 21.02 -11.72
N GLY A 147 11.78 21.17 -10.40
CA GLY A 147 10.70 21.27 -9.42
C GLY A 147 10.19 19.93 -8.88
N PHE A 148 10.54 18.79 -9.50
CA PHE A 148 10.07 17.47 -9.08
C PHE A 148 10.44 17.14 -7.64
N ARG A 149 11.72 17.30 -7.27
CA ARG A 149 12.20 17.05 -5.90
C ARG A 149 11.43 17.85 -4.87
N SER A 150 11.28 19.15 -5.13
CA SER A 150 10.57 20.06 -4.23
C SER A 150 9.10 19.68 -4.04
N PHE A 151 8.44 19.29 -5.14
CA PHE A 151 7.05 18.86 -5.10
C PHE A 151 6.89 17.52 -4.36
N MET A 152 7.69 16.50 -4.70
CA MET A 152 7.58 15.18 -4.09
C MET A 152 7.93 15.19 -2.59
N ASN A 153 8.86 16.04 -2.16
CA ASN A 153 9.13 16.22 -0.72
C ASN A 153 7.93 16.80 0.03
N ARG A 154 7.20 17.76 -0.55
CA ARG A 154 5.95 18.26 0.07
C ARG A 154 4.89 17.17 0.10
N PHE A 155 4.66 16.51 -1.03
CA PHE A 155 3.66 15.44 -1.14
C PHE A 155 3.94 14.29 -0.16
N TYR A 156 5.20 13.90 0.04
CA TYR A 156 5.61 12.92 1.04
C TYR A 156 5.11 13.30 2.45
N TRP A 157 5.27 14.56 2.84
CA TRP A 157 4.89 15.06 4.16
C TRP A 157 3.40 15.33 4.29
N ASP A 158 2.73 15.72 3.20
CA ASP A 158 1.26 15.81 3.16
C ASP A 158 0.63 14.42 3.37
N CYS A 159 1.18 13.39 2.72
CA CYS A 159 0.81 11.99 2.97
C CYS A 159 1.07 11.59 4.43
N ASN A 160 2.24 11.92 5.00
CA ASN A 160 2.50 11.66 6.41
C ASN A 160 1.44 12.29 7.32
N GLY A 161 1.10 13.57 7.10
CA GLY A 161 0.11 14.29 7.90
C GLY A 161 -1.25 13.62 7.89
N LEU A 162 -1.77 13.25 6.71
CA LEU A 162 -3.03 12.50 6.62
C LEU A 162 -2.92 11.11 7.27
N GLY A 163 -1.81 10.43 7.06
CA GLY A 163 -1.55 9.13 7.66
C GLY A 163 -1.56 9.13 9.20
N ILE A 164 -1.00 10.18 9.82
CA ILE A 164 -1.07 10.39 11.27
C ILE A 164 -2.51 10.55 11.75
N GLU A 165 -3.36 11.25 10.99
CA GLU A 165 -4.79 11.38 11.30
C GLU A 165 -5.53 10.04 11.20
N ILE A 166 -5.20 9.20 10.21
CA ILE A 166 -5.74 7.84 10.09
C ILE A 166 -5.31 6.98 11.29
N LEU A 167 -4.04 7.06 11.71
CA LEU A 167 -3.55 6.32 12.89
C LEU A 167 -4.24 6.79 14.19
N ARG A 168 -4.56 8.08 14.32
CA ARG A 168 -5.36 8.61 15.43
C ARG A 168 -6.80 8.09 15.41
N ALA A 169 -7.43 8.06 14.24
CA ALA A 169 -8.76 7.49 14.08
C ALA A 169 -8.79 6.00 14.43
N LEU A 170 -7.79 5.23 14.00
CA LEU A 170 -7.65 3.81 14.37
C LEU A 170 -7.48 3.64 15.89
N ALA A 171 -6.65 4.46 16.54
CA ALA A 171 -6.48 4.41 18.00
C ALA A 171 -7.80 4.70 18.74
N LEU A 172 -8.55 5.73 18.32
CA LEU A 172 -9.85 6.05 18.90
C LEU A 172 -10.87 4.92 18.67
N GLY A 173 -10.93 4.36 17.46
CA GLY A 173 -11.85 3.29 17.09
C GLY A 173 -11.55 1.97 17.82
N LEU A 174 -10.27 1.72 18.14
CA LEU A 174 -9.82 0.61 18.99
C LEU A 174 -10.04 0.88 20.48
N ASN A 175 -10.69 1.99 20.86
CA ASN A 175 -10.96 2.38 22.24
C ASN A 175 -9.69 2.53 23.09
N LEU A 176 -8.62 3.08 22.51
CA LEU A 176 -7.46 3.50 23.29
C LEU A 176 -7.74 4.85 23.96
N ASP A 177 -7.28 4.98 25.21
CA ASP A 177 -7.41 6.24 25.98
C ASP A 177 -6.58 7.38 25.38
N ASN A 178 -5.52 7.05 24.63
CA ASN A 178 -4.65 8.02 23.97
C ASN A 178 -4.74 7.86 22.44
N GLU A 179 -5.36 8.82 21.77
CA GLU A 179 -5.46 8.86 20.29
C GLU A 179 -4.08 8.89 19.61
N ASN A 180 -3.03 9.36 20.29
CA ASN A 180 -1.67 9.36 19.76
C ASN A 180 -0.90 8.05 19.99
N HIS A 181 -1.50 7.03 20.62
CA HIS A 181 -0.80 5.79 20.99
C HIS A 181 -0.07 5.13 19.81
N LEU A 182 -0.71 5.12 18.63
CA LEU A 182 -0.12 4.63 17.39
C LEU A 182 0.76 5.69 16.73
N ALA A 183 0.24 6.91 16.56
CA ALA A 183 0.90 8.01 15.86
C ALA A 183 2.27 8.40 16.46
N GLN A 184 2.41 8.35 17.78
CA GLN A 184 3.67 8.70 18.47
C GLN A 184 4.86 7.79 18.11
N LYS A 185 4.59 6.61 17.54
CA LYS A 185 5.65 5.70 17.08
C LYS A 185 6.03 5.93 15.61
N HIS A 186 5.43 6.91 14.93
CA HIS A 186 5.61 7.18 13.51
C HIS A 186 6.12 8.62 13.31
N SER A 187 7.43 8.84 13.34
CA SER A 187 8.00 10.16 13.01
C SER A 187 7.76 10.58 11.56
N GLY A 188 7.54 9.61 10.67
CA GLY A 188 7.47 9.82 9.22
C GLY A 188 8.83 9.74 8.52
N HIS A 189 9.96 9.66 9.23
CA HIS A 189 11.30 9.59 8.62
C HIS A 189 11.63 8.25 7.97
N ASN A 190 10.88 7.21 8.34
CA ASN A 190 11.07 5.84 7.86
C ASN A 190 9.93 5.35 6.96
N ASN A 191 9.03 6.26 6.56
CA ASN A 191 8.02 5.95 5.55
C ASN A 191 8.66 5.85 4.16
N GLN A 192 7.92 5.26 3.23
CA GLN A 192 8.34 5.12 1.85
C GLN A 192 7.22 5.54 0.91
N LEU A 193 7.52 6.47 0.02
CA LEU A 193 6.68 6.87 -1.09
C LEU A 193 7.19 6.18 -2.35
N ARG A 194 6.35 5.40 -2.99
CA ARG A 194 6.72 4.65 -4.19
C ARG A 194 5.87 5.12 -5.37
N LEU A 195 6.52 5.56 -6.44
CA LEU A 195 5.85 5.88 -7.70
C LEU A 195 5.92 4.65 -8.61
N LEU A 196 4.77 4.08 -8.98
CA LEU A 196 4.69 2.90 -9.85
C LEU A 196 4.11 3.26 -11.21
N HIS A 197 4.78 2.81 -12.27
CA HIS A 197 4.27 2.82 -13.63
C HIS A 197 4.28 1.39 -14.19
N TYR A 198 3.10 0.83 -14.43
CA TYR A 198 2.94 -0.46 -15.10
C TYR A 198 2.79 -0.21 -16.60
N LEU A 199 3.68 -0.80 -17.38
CA LEU A 199 3.72 -0.57 -18.82
C LEU A 199 2.54 -1.26 -19.54
N PRO A 200 2.15 -0.76 -20.73
CA PRO A 200 1.29 -1.48 -21.64
C PRO A 200 1.89 -2.84 -22.01
N VAL A 201 1.11 -3.91 -21.80
CA VAL A 201 1.43 -5.29 -22.19
C VAL A 201 0.25 -5.93 -22.92
N PRO A 202 0.47 -6.93 -23.78
CA PRO A 202 -0.61 -7.75 -24.33
C PRO A 202 -1.46 -8.36 -23.22
N ALA A 203 -2.79 -8.25 -23.31
CA ALA A 203 -3.69 -8.81 -22.31
C ALA A 203 -3.51 -10.33 -22.17
N ASP A 204 -3.24 -11.02 -23.30
CA ASP A 204 -2.98 -12.46 -23.33
C ASP A 204 -1.75 -12.86 -22.49
N ASP A 205 -0.76 -11.97 -22.35
CA ASP A 205 0.41 -12.23 -21.50
C ASP A 205 0.05 -12.21 -20.01
N LEU A 206 -0.85 -11.31 -19.59
CA LEU A 206 -1.34 -11.25 -18.20
C LEU A 206 -2.34 -12.37 -17.91
N GLU A 207 -3.22 -12.70 -18.86
CA GLU A 207 -4.23 -13.76 -18.72
C GLU A 207 -3.59 -15.15 -18.57
N LYS A 208 -2.44 -15.37 -19.23
CA LYS A 208 -1.70 -16.63 -19.21
C LYS A 208 -0.47 -16.61 -18.29
N ASP A 209 -0.40 -15.64 -17.37
CA ASP A 209 0.67 -15.50 -16.38
C ASP A 209 2.09 -15.49 -16.97
N ARG A 210 2.25 -15.03 -18.23
CA ARG A 210 3.56 -14.85 -18.86
C ARG A 210 4.27 -13.60 -18.37
N VAL A 211 3.49 -12.63 -17.88
CA VAL A 211 3.97 -11.41 -17.22
C VAL A 211 3.07 -11.13 -16.01
N ALA A 212 3.60 -10.41 -15.03
CA ALA A 212 2.84 -9.94 -13.87
C ALA A 212 2.93 -8.41 -13.76
N ARG A 213 1.89 -7.81 -13.18
CA ARG A 213 1.95 -6.42 -12.71
C ARG A 213 2.40 -6.40 -11.26
N CYS A 214 1.61 -6.99 -10.36
CA CYS A 214 2.02 -7.22 -8.98
C CYS A 214 1.44 -8.55 -8.50
N PRO A 215 2.28 -9.54 -8.14
CA PRO A 215 1.80 -10.79 -7.52
C PRO A 215 1.07 -10.54 -6.20
N ALA A 216 0.39 -11.58 -5.70
CA ALA A 216 -0.26 -11.54 -4.39
C ALA A 216 0.79 -11.38 -3.28
N HIS A 217 0.55 -10.46 -2.35
CA HIS A 217 1.41 -10.17 -1.22
C HIS A 217 0.64 -9.45 -0.09
N THR A 218 1.27 -9.33 1.07
CA THR A 218 0.87 -8.42 2.15
C THR A 218 1.91 -7.32 2.36
N ASP A 219 1.49 -6.18 2.89
CA ASP A 219 2.40 -5.10 3.24
C ASP A 219 2.96 -5.30 4.64
N TRP A 220 4.24 -5.00 4.87
CA TRP A 220 4.88 -5.27 6.17
C TRP A 220 4.71 -4.12 7.16
N SER A 221 4.35 -2.94 6.68
CA SER A 221 4.26 -1.69 7.43
C SER A 221 3.04 -1.66 8.37
N SER A 222 2.76 -0.52 9.01
CA SER A 222 1.53 -0.36 9.81
C SER A 222 0.31 -0.24 8.90
N ILE A 223 0.34 0.74 7.99
CA ILE A 223 -0.69 0.97 6.98
C ILE A 223 -0.02 1.37 5.66
N THR A 224 -0.73 1.18 4.57
CA THR A 224 -0.40 1.72 3.25
C THR A 224 -1.55 2.59 2.78
N MET A 225 -1.23 3.79 2.30
CA MET A 225 -2.19 4.62 1.56
C MET A 225 -1.86 4.52 0.08
N LEU A 226 -2.76 3.92 -0.70
CA LEU A 226 -2.61 3.76 -2.13
C LEU A 226 -3.47 4.78 -2.88
N PHE A 227 -2.82 5.62 -3.66
CA PHE A 227 -3.45 6.45 -4.69
C PHE A 227 -3.36 5.69 -6.03
N GLN A 228 -4.49 5.54 -6.73
CA GLN A 228 -4.52 4.85 -8.02
C GLN A 228 -5.26 5.67 -9.07
N ASP A 229 -4.84 5.53 -10.32
CA ASP A 229 -5.53 6.10 -11.48
C ASP A 229 -6.85 5.36 -11.78
N ASP A 230 -7.47 5.72 -12.91
CA ASP A 230 -8.72 5.12 -13.37
C ASP A 230 -8.54 3.78 -14.11
N CYS A 231 -7.32 3.23 -14.16
CA CYS A 231 -7.04 1.99 -14.88
C CYS A 231 -7.63 0.79 -14.14
N GLY A 232 -7.46 0.73 -12.81
CA GLY A 232 -7.86 -0.40 -11.98
C GLY A 232 -6.89 -1.57 -12.04
N GLY A 233 -7.39 -2.78 -11.76
CA GLY A 233 -6.60 -4.02 -11.71
C GLY A 233 -6.08 -4.41 -10.33
N LEU A 234 -6.23 -3.56 -9.30
CA LEU A 234 -6.04 -3.96 -7.92
C LEU A 234 -7.15 -4.94 -7.52
N GLU A 235 -6.76 -6.05 -6.88
CA GLU A 235 -7.68 -7.01 -6.29
C GLU A 235 -7.25 -7.36 -4.86
N VAL A 236 -8.22 -7.58 -3.98
CA VAL A 236 -8.06 -7.89 -2.55
C VAL A 236 -8.63 -9.28 -2.29
N GLU A 237 -7.90 -10.12 -1.55
CA GLU A 237 -8.36 -11.46 -1.21
C GLU A 237 -9.60 -11.41 -0.30
N ASP A 238 -10.62 -12.20 -0.63
CA ASP A 238 -11.80 -12.39 0.20
C ASP A 238 -11.41 -13.21 1.44
N ILE A 239 -11.44 -12.58 2.61
CA ILE A 239 -11.05 -13.23 3.86
C ILE A 239 -11.96 -14.42 4.24
N SER A 240 -13.17 -14.50 3.68
CA SER A 240 -14.09 -15.61 3.87
C SER A 240 -13.86 -16.75 2.88
N GLN A 241 -13.14 -16.48 1.79
CA GLN A 241 -12.85 -17.42 0.71
C GLN A 241 -11.39 -17.25 0.23
N PRO A 242 -10.40 -17.73 1.02
CA PRO A 242 -8.99 -17.65 0.64
C PRO A 242 -8.75 -18.20 -0.78
N GLY A 243 -7.93 -17.49 -1.56
CA GLY A 243 -7.69 -17.72 -2.98
C GLY A 243 -8.67 -17.01 -3.92
N ASN A 244 -9.81 -16.53 -3.44
CA ASN A 244 -10.72 -15.70 -4.22
C ASN A 244 -10.36 -14.21 -4.02
N PHE A 245 -10.32 -13.45 -5.11
CA PHE A 245 -9.94 -12.04 -5.09
C PHE A 245 -11.06 -11.16 -5.63
N VAL A 246 -11.41 -10.10 -4.90
CA VAL A 246 -12.42 -9.11 -5.32
C VAL A 246 -11.76 -7.85 -5.86
N PRO A 247 -12.33 -7.21 -6.89
CA PRO A 247 -11.77 -6.00 -7.48
C PRO A 247 -11.89 -4.79 -6.55
N ALA A 248 -10.80 -4.05 -6.41
CA ALA A 248 -10.82 -2.72 -5.82
C ALA A 248 -10.92 -1.67 -6.94
N ALA A 249 -12.14 -1.49 -7.46
CA ALA A 249 -12.42 -0.54 -8.54
C ALA A 249 -11.96 0.89 -8.18
N PRO A 250 -11.35 1.66 -9.11
CA PRO A 250 -10.96 3.03 -8.84
C PRO A 250 -12.15 3.91 -8.41
N VAL A 251 -11.96 4.66 -7.32
CA VAL A 251 -12.90 5.69 -6.88
C VAL A 251 -12.17 7.02 -6.93
N LYS A 252 -12.69 7.97 -7.70
CA LYS A 252 -12.06 9.28 -7.90
C LYS A 252 -11.86 9.97 -6.54
N ASN A 253 -10.67 10.51 -6.32
CA ASN A 253 -10.26 11.20 -5.08
C ASN A 253 -10.34 10.35 -3.81
N ALA A 254 -10.42 9.02 -3.91
CA ALA A 254 -10.34 8.15 -2.76
C ALA A 254 -8.92 7.62 -2.57
N ILE A 255 -8.56 7.39 -1.31
CA ILE A 255 -7.39 6.59 -0.94
C ILE A 255 -7.86 5.17 -0.68
N VAL A 256 -7.20 4.19 -1.29
CA VAL A 256 -7.32 2.81 -0.83
C VAL A 256 -6.33 2.62 0.31
N MET A 257 -6.81 2.51 1.54
CA MET A 257 -5.97 2.23 2.69
C MET A 257 -6.05 0.75 3.04
N ASN A 258 -4.90 0.13 3.31
CA ASN A 258 -4.84 -1.21 3.88
C ASN A 258 -3.97 -1.27 5.13
N VAL A 259 -4.31 -2.22 5.99
CA VAL A 259 -3.53 -2.59 7.17
C VAL A 259 -2.37 -3.47 6.72
N GLY A 260 -1.19 -3.23 7.27
CA GLY A 260 -0.03 -4.07 7.08
C GLY A 260 0.22 -5.02 8.27
N ASP A 261 1.14 -5.94 8.07
CA ASP A 261 1.40 -7.06 8.97
C ASP A 261 1.85 -6.63 10.37
N LEU A 262 2.57 -5.50 10.47
CA LEU A 262 2.94 -4.93 11.77
C LEU A 262 1.72 -4.49 12.56
N LEU A 263 0.75 -3.82 11.94
CA LEU A 263 -0.45 -3.37 12.65
C LEU A 263 -1.43 -4.53 12.93
N GLN A 264 -1.47 -5.56 12.08
CA GLN A 264 -2.15 -6.81 12.40
C GLN A 264 -1.55 -7.45 13.68
N ARG A 265 -0.22 -7.61 13.73
CA ARG A 265 0.49 -8.13 14.91
C ARG A 265 0.22 -7.25 16.14
N TRP A 266 0.33 -5.94 15.98
CA TRP A 266 0.15 -4.96 17.06
C TRP A 266 -1.25 -5.02 17.65
N SER A 267 -2.28 -5.19 16.81
CA SER A 267 -3.68 -5.31 17.21
C SER A 267 -4.11 -6.74 17.61
N ASN A 268 -3.18 -7.67 17.81
CA ASN A 268 -3.49 -9.05 18.19
C ASN A 268 -4.37 -9.81 17.16
N ASP A 269 -4.18 -9.52 15.88
CA ASP A 269 -5.00 -9.94 14.73
C ASP A 269 -6.42 -9.38 14.67
N ARG A 270 -6.73 -8.33 15.44
CA ARG A 270 -8.03 -7.69 15.33
C ARG A 270 -8.15 -6.96 13.99
N LEU A 271 -7.13 -6.19 13.60
CA LEU A 271 -7.06 -5.58 12.27
C LEU A 271 -6.38 -6.56 11.30
N ARG A 272 -6.92 -6.72 10.09
CA ARG A 272 -6.46 -7.73 9.12
C ARG A 272 -5.50 -7.16 8.11
N SER A 273 -4.32 -7.75 7.98
CA SER A 273 -3.43 -7.58 6.83
C SER A 273 -3.83 -8.60 5.77
N THR A 274 -4.31 -8.11 4.63
CA THR A 274 -5.00 -8.95 3.64
C THR A 274 -4.18 -9.03 2.35
N ASN A 275 -4.09 -10.22 1.77
CA ASN A 275 -3.40 -10.39 0.50
C ASN A 275 -4.06 -9.55 -0.59
N HIS A 276 -3.23 -8.94 -1.42
CA HIS A 276 -3.69 -8.17 -2.55
C HIS A 276 -2.71 -8.28 -3.71
N ARG A 277 -3.21 -8.05 -4.91
CA ARG A 277 -2.45 -8.20 -6.16
C ARG A 277 -2.88 -7.17 -7.19
N VAL A 278 -2.08 -7.00 -8.24
CA VAL A 278 -2.46 -6.22 -9.42
C VAL A 278 -2.49 -7.15 -10.63
N ARG A 279 -3.68 -7.34 -11.19
CA ARG A 279 -3.97 -8.19 -12.36
C ARG A 279 -4.42 -7.35 -13.56
N LEU A 280 -4.97 -8.03 -14.56
CA LEU A 280 -5.62 -7.40 -15.69
C LEU A 280 -6.78 -6.52 -15.19
N PRO A 281 -6.86 -5.25 -15.62
CA PRO A 281 -8.00 -4.41 -15.28
C PRO A 281 -9.32 -4.97 -15.81
N GLN A 282 -10.40 -4.80 -15.03
CA GLN A 282 -11.75 -5.22 -15.45
C GLN A 282 -12.45 -4.21 -16.38
N ILE A 283 -11.97 -2.96 -16.46
CA ILE A 283 -12.64 -1.90 -17.22
C ILE A 283 -12.42 -2.12 -18.73
N SER A 284 -13.54 -2.18 -19.46
CA SER A 284 -13.68 -2.51 -20.88
C SER A 284 -12.96 -1.60 -21.88
N ASP A 285 -12.62 -0.37 -21.47
CA ASP A 285 -12.68 0.74 -22.42
C ASP A 285 -11.51 0.86 -23.41
N ARG A 286 -10.48 0.01 -23.37
CA ARG A 286 -9.35 0.11 -24.34
C ARG A 286 -8.71 -1.22 -24.71
N PHE A 287 -9.51 -2.28 -24.88
CA PHE A 287 -9.04 -3.54 -25.48
C PHE A 287 -9.18 -3.57 -27.01
N GLU A 288 -9.08 -2.43 -27.70
CA GLU A 288 -9.28 -2.35 -29.15
C GLU A 288 -7.98 -2.57 -29.94
N GLY A 289 -8.09 -3.27 -31.09
CA GLY A 289 -6.98 -3.63 -31.98
C GLY A 289 -6.70 -5.14 -32.01
N SER A 290 -5.98 -5.60 -33.04
CA SER A 290 -5.73 -7.03 -33.28
C SER A 290 -4.95 -7.75 -32.16
N ASN A 291 -4.32 -6.99 -31.24
CA ASN A 291 -3.41 -7.51 -30.21
C ASN A 291 -3.83 -7.20 -28.75
N ARG A 292 -5.07 -6.73 -28.48
CA ARG A 292 -5.62 -6.41 -27.13
C ARG A 292 -4.56 -5.94 -26.12
N MET A 293 -4.06 -4.72 -26.26
CA MET A 293 -3.07 -4.16 -25.33
C MET A 293 -3.74 -3.58 -24.09
N THR A 294 -3.10 -3.73 -22.93
CA THR A 294 -3.50 -3.00 -21.72
C THR A 294 -3.07 -1.53 -21.80
N ARG A 295 -3.81 -0.63 -21.13
CA ARG A 295 -3.33 0.74 -20.89
C ARG A 295 -2.22 0.76 -19.85
N GLU A 296 -1.36 1.76 -19.90
CA GLU A 296 -0.46 2.06 -18.79
C GLU A 296 -1.25 2.32 -17.50
N ARG A 297 -0.65 2.02 -16.36
CA ARG A 297 -1.27 2.26 -15.05
C ARG A 297 -0.27 2.96 -14.15
N PHE A 298 -0.72 4.00 -13.47
CA PHE A 298 0.03 4.69 -12.43
C PHE A 298 -0.61 4.42 -11.06
N SER A 299 0.24 4.17 -10.06
CA SER A 299 -0.21 4.15 -8.67
C SER A 299 0.90 4.59 -7.72
N ILE A 300 0.49 5.04 -6.54
CA ILE A 300 1.38 5.61 -5.55
C ILE A 300 1.06 5.01 -4.18
N PRO A 301 1.69 3.91 -3.76
CA PRO A 301 1.63 3.49 -2.37
C PRO A 301 2.56 4.35 -1.51
N TYR A 302 2.01 4.85 -0.41
CA TYR A 302 2.73 5.47 0.68
C TYR A 302 2.70 4.53 1.89
N PHE A 303 3.82 3.87 2.16
CA PHE A 303 3.99 2.90 3.23
C PHE A 303 4.36 3.61 4.53
N MET A 304 3.52 3.48 5.56
CA MET A 304 3.78 4.07 6.87
C MET A 304 4.28 3.03 7.85
N ALA A 305 5.51 3.21 8.33
CA ALA A 305 6.14 2.31 9.28
C ALA A 305 6.46 3.04 10.60
N PRO A 306 6.40 2.34 11.74
CA PRO A 306 6.93 2.88 12.99
C PRO A 306 8.43 3.15 12.88
N ASP A 307 8.97 3.97 13.77
CA ASP A 307 10.41 4.20 13.83
C ASP A 307 11.16 2.91 14.19
N PRO A 308 12.37 2.66 13.65
CA PRO A 308 13.11 1.42 13.81
C PRO A 308 13.26 0.91 15.26
N GLY A 309 13.45 1.83 16.20
CA GLY A 309 13.58 1.52 17.63
C GLY A 309 12.24 1.34 18.38
N SER A 310 11.11 1.60 17.73
CA SER A 310 9.79 1.45 18.33
C SER A 310 9.50 0.00 18.65
N VAL A 311 9.21 -0.28 19.93
CA VAL A 311 8.72 -1.59 20.38
C VAL A 311 7.25 -1.74 19.99
N ILE A 312 6.95 -2.82 19.30
CA ILE A 312 5.63 -3.26 18.87
C ILE A 312 5.20 -4.39 19.80
N GLU A 313 4.25 -4.08 20.67
CA GLU A 313 3.68 -4.97 21.68
C GLU A 313 2.17 -4.85 21.64
N CYS A 314 1.45 -5.90 22.04
CA CYS A 314 0.00 -5.95 21.91
C CYS A 314 -0.69 -4.69 22.45
N ILE A 315 -1.56 -4.09 21.63
CA ILE A 315 -2.37 -2.93 22.01
C ILE A 315 -3.21 -3.31 23.26
N PRO A 316 -3.23 -2.51 24.33
CA PRO A 316 -3.93 -2.85 25.57
C PRO A 316 -5.41 -3.20 25.38
N SER A 317 -6.13 -2.48 24.52
CA SER A 317 -7.55 -2.74 24.22
C SER A 317 -7.79 -3.97 23.33
N CYS A 318 -6.73 -4.59 22.81
CA CYS A 318 -6.78 -5.79 21.97
C CYS A 318 -6.40 -7.08 22.72
N MET A 319 -6.19 -6.99 24.04
CA MET A 319 -5.94 -8.14 24.91
C MET A 319 -6.76 -8.06 26.20
N SER A 320 -6.92 -9.21 26.85
CA SER A 320 -7.54 -9.36 28.16
C SER A 320 -7.00 -10.61 28.85
N GLU A 321 -7.41 -10.88 30.10
CA GLU A 321 -7.06 -12.13 30.79
C GLU A 321 -7.55 -13.38 30.02
N HIS A 322 -8.64 -13.27 29.26
CA HIS A 322 -9.20 -14.36 28.46
C HIS A 322 -8.70 -14.40 27.02
N GLU A 323 -8.05 -13.34 26.57
CA GLU A 323 -7.45 -13.21 25.23
C GLU A 323 -6.08 -12.54 25.38
N PRO A 324 -5.05 -13.28 25.85
CA PRO A 324 -3.72 -12.70 26.06
C PRO A 324 -3.06 -12.31 24.73
N ALA A 325 -1.96 -11.57 24.82
CA ALA A 325 -1.14 -11.24 23.65
C ALA A 325 -0.66 -12.53 22.96
N LYS A 326 -0.92 -12.66 21.65
CA LYS A 326 -0.48 -13.79 20.82
C LYS A 326 1.01 -13.73 20.46
N TYR A 327 1.59 -12.54 20.57
CA TYR A 327 2.91 -12.23 20.05
C TYR A 327 3.78 -11.58 21.11
N GLU A 328 5.02 -12.06 21.24
CA GLU A 328 6.04 -11.37 22.04
C GLU A 328 6.37 -9.98 21.46
N PRO A 329 6.73 -9.00 22.30
CA PRO A 329 7.20 -7.70 21.84
C PRO A 329 8.37 -7.80 20.86
N ILE A 330 8.37 -6.98 19.82
CA ILE A 330 9.45 -6.90 18.83
C ILE A 330 9.68 -5.45 18.41
N THR A 331 10.92 -5.05 18.11
CA THR A 331 11.15 -3.73 17.52
C THR A 331 10.74 -3.72 16.05
N GLN A 332 10.40 -2.55 15.51
CA GLN A 332 10.12 -2.41 14.07
C GLN A 332 11.31 -2.90 13.22
N ALA A 333 12.53 -2.53 13.59
CA ALA A 333 13.74 -3.00 12.90
C ALA A 333 13.90 -4.53 12.96
N GLY A 334 13.65 -5.13 14.14
CA GLY A 334 13.71 -6.57 14.32
C GLY A 334 12.67 -7.31 13.49
N TYR A 335 11.46 -6.76 13.37
CA TYR A 335 10.41 -7.31 12.51
C TYR A 335 10.79 -7.23 11.03
N ASN A 336 11.31 -6.09 10.56
CA ASN A 336 11.79 -5.95 9.19
C ASN A 336 12.91 -6.93 8.87
N GLN A 337 13.87 -7.13 9.77
CA GLN A 337 14.94 -8.12 9.60
C GLN A 337 14.38 -9.55 9.53
N MET A 338 13.43 -9.89 10.40
CA MET A 338 12.74 -11.18 10.38
C MET A 338 12.05 -11.40 9.02
N ARG A 339 11.30 -10.42 8.53
CA ARG A 339 10.62 -10.50 7.22
C ARG A 339 11.58 -10.61 6.06
N ALA A 340 12.64 -9.80 6.04
CA ALA A 340 13.65 -9.84 4.98
C ALA A 340 14.29 -11.25 4.90
N SER A 341 14.63 -11.86 6.03
CA SER A 341 15.24 -13.20 6.06
C SER A 341 14.34 -14.35 5.59
N MET A 342 13.03 -14.14 5.50
CA MET A 342 12.09 -15.13 4.95
C MET A 342 11.95 -15.01 3.43
N MET A 343 12.36 -13.87 2.85
CA MET A 343 12.11 -13.54 1.44
C MET A 343 13.37 -13.51 0.56
N TYR A 344 14.49 -13.05 1.14
CA TYR A 344 15.81 -12.97 0.54
C TYR A 344 16.73 -13.99 1.21
#